data_AF-A0A9E1UN60-F1
#
_entry.id   AF-A0A9E1UN60-F1
#
_cell.length_a   1.000
_cell.length_b   1.000
_cell.length_c   1.000
_cell.angle_alpha   90.00
_cell.angle_beta   90.00
_cell.angle_gamma   90.00
#
_symmetry.space_group_name_H-M   'P 1'
#
loop_
_entity.id
_entity.type
_entity.pdbx_description
1 polymer ?
#
loop_
_entity_poly.entity_id
_entity_poly.type
_entity_poly.pdbx_seq_one_letter_code
_entity_poly.pdbx_strand_id
1 'polypeptide(L)'
;MDAREYLAQVLPTTEQVDRFVSREVKEDIEENNKGWTYDAEVGWVLKDSCRDDGIDGARTFYSYDANGARTSRCFPDQTARIHTYGNSMTHCDQVSDGETWQEYLGSHIGEPIENYGVGGYSVYQAYRRMRAVEAAHPAEYIVLNIYNDDHFRNLDALRGRIRHGAVSPCSWTLPHLRVDVD
;
A
#
# COMPACT_ATOMS: atom_id res chain seq x y z
N MET A 1 -32.94 12.17 5.04
CA MET A 1 -32.07 11.25 4.29
C MET A 1 -32.30 9.86 4.86
N ASP A 2 -32.81 8.94 4.07
CA ASP A 2 -32.95 7.55 4.51
C ASP A 2 -31.62 6.77 4.40
N ALA A 3 -31.57 5.55 4.93
CA ALA A 3 -30.36 4.73 4.93
C ALA A 3 -29.85 4.42 3.50
N ARG A 4 -30.75 4.29 2.53
CA ARG A 4 -30.41 3.98 1.13
C ARG A 4 -29.83 5.19 0.42
N GLU A 5 -30.41 6.36 0.65
CA GLU A 5 -29.90 7.65 0.16
C GLU A 5 -28.52 7.97 0.74
N TYR A 6 -28.29 7.65 2.01
CA TYR A 6 -26.98 7.78 2.64
C TYR A 6 -25.96 6.79 2.06
N LEU A 7 -26.32 5.50 1.94
CA LEU A 7 -25.43 4.48 1.38
C LEU A 7 -25.03 4.81 -0.08
N ALA A 8 -25.96 5.32 -0.89
CA ALA A 8 -25.67 5.75 -2.26
C ALA A 8 -24.64 6.89 -2.34
N GLN A 9 -24.44 7.67 -1.28
CA GLN A 9 -23.43 8.74 -1.23
C GLN A 9 -22.04 8.24 -0.82
N VAL A 10 -21.97 7.12 -0.08
CA VAL A 10 -20.71 6.64 0.51
C VAL A 10 -20.14 5.40 -0.18
N LEU A 11 -20.97 4.62 -0.87
CA LEU A 11 -20.54 3.43 -1.60
C LEU A 11 -19.91 3.80 -2.96
N PRO A 12 -18.91 3.04 -3.43
CA PRO A 12 -18.37 3.23 -4.77
C PRO A 12 -19.41 2.89 -5.83
N THR A 13 -19.36 3.58 -6.97
CA THR A 13 -20.15 3.22 -8.15
C THR A 13 -19.62 1.93 -8.78
N THR A 14 -20.43 1.25 -9.59
CA THR A 14 -20.00 0.07 -10.35
C THR A 14 -18.75 0.36 -11.19
N GLU A 15 -18.71 1.51 -11.86
CA GLU A 15 -17.55 1.94 -12.65
C GLU A 15 -16.27 2.11 -11.81
N GLN A 16 -16.40 2.65 -10.58
CA GLN A 16 -15.27 2.77 -9.66
C GLN A 16 -14.77 1.40 -9.20
N VAL A 17 -15.68 0.47 -8.92
CA VAL A 17 -15.34 -0.92 -8.57
C VAL A 17 -14.65 -1.59 -9.75
N ASP A 18 -15.23 -1.52 -10.95
CA ASP A 18 -14.68 -2.13 -12.16
C ASP A 18 -13.27 -1.61 -12.47
N ARG A 19 -13.05 -0.30 -12.33
CA ARG A 19 -11.73 0.32 -12.48
C ARG A 19 -10.73 -0.17 -11.41
N PHE A 20 -11.18 -0.38 -10.18
CA PHE A 20 -10.34 -0.82 -9.06
C PHE A 20 -9.91 -2.30 -9.18
N VAL A 21 -10.85 -3.15 -9.60
CA VAL A 21 -10.60 -4.59 -9.76
C VAL A 21 -9.93 -4.92 -11.08
N SER A 22 -10.02 -4.03 -12.08
CA SER A 22 -9.28 -4.18 -13.33
C SER A 22 -7.78 -4.17 -13.07
N ARG A 23 -7.13 -5.27 -13.50
CA ARG A 23 -5.68 -5.44 -13.42
C ARG A 23 -4.97 -4.92 -14.67
N GLU A 24 -5.70 -4.47 -15.69
CA GLU A 24 -5.10 -3.91 -16.89
C GLU A 24 -4.31 -2.65 -16.52
N VAL A 25 -3.03 -2.65 -16.89
CA VAL A 25 -2.17 -1.48 -16.78
C VAL A 25 -2.37 -0.69 -18.06
N LYS A 26 -2.92 0.52 -17.93
CA LYS A 26 -3.00 1.43 -19.07
C LYS A 26 -1.63 2.06 -19.30
N GLU A 27 -1.35 2.38 -20.56
CA GLU A 27 -0.12 3.08 -20.98
C GLU A 27 0.04 4.41 -20.25
N ASP A 28 -1.08 5.10 -19.97
CA ASP A 28 -1.07 6.26 -19.09
C ASP A 28 -1.07 5.81 -17.62
N ILE A 29 0.06 6.07 -16.97
CA ILE A 29 0.32 5.71 -15.58
C ILE A 29 -0.55 6.51 -14.59
N GLU A 30 -1.08 7.67 -14.99
CA GLU A 30 -2.01 8.47 -14.19
C GLU A 30 -3.41 7.81 -14.13
N GLU A 31 -3.79 7.08 -15.19
CA GLU A 31 -5.10 6.42 -15.26
C GLU A 31 -5.17 5.14 -14.43
N ASN A 32 -4.03 4.67 -13.93
CA ASN A 32 -3.83 3.40 -13.23
C ASN A 32 -4.30 3.41 -11.77
N ASN A 33 -5.42 4.09 -11.49
CA ASN A 33 -6.01 4.19 -10.15
C ASN A 33 -5.00 4.73 -9.12
N LYS A 34 -4.18 5.70 -9.56
CA LYS A 34 -3.04 6.27 -8.82
C LYS A 34 -2.06 5.21 -8.28
N GLY A 35 -1.93 4.07 -8.96
CA GLY A 35 -1.02 2.99 -8.57
C GLY A 35 -1.59 2.00 -7.57
N TRP A 36 -2.84 2.12 -7.13
CA TRP A 36 -3.49 1.09 -6.33
C TRP A 36 -4.18 0.05 -7.21
N THR A 37 -4.09 -1.22 -6.85
CA THR A 37 -4.80 -2.32 -7.53
C THR A 37 -5.35 -3.31 -6.53
N TYR A 38 -6.49 -3.94 -6.85
CA TYR A 38 -7.14 -4.90 -5.98
C TYR A 38 -6.29 -6.16 -5.74
N ASP A 39 -6.26 -6.58 -4.48
CA ASP A 39 -5.72 -7.87 -4.06
C ASP A 39 -6.72 -8.58 -3.14
N ALA A 40 -6.97 -9.87 -3.39
CA ALA A 40 -7.99 -10.61 -2.66
C ALA A 40 -7.59 -10.97 -1.22
N GLU A 41 -6.29 -11.04 -0.94
CA GLU A 41 -5.75 -11.44 0.36
C GLU A 41 -5.53 -10.25 1.28
N VAL A 42 -5.02 -9.14 0.73
CA VAL A 42 -4.63 -7.95 1.52
C VAL A 42 -5.49 -6.71 1.21
N GLY A 43 -6.51 -6.85 0.36
CA GLY A 43 -7.46 -5.80 -0.04
C GLY A 43 -6.95 -5.00 -1.23
N TRP A 44 -5.71 -4.54 -1.18
CA TRP A 44 -5.04 -3.86 -2.29
C TRP A 44 -3.52 -3.94 -2.19
N VAL A 45 -2.86 -3.83 -3.33
CA VAL A 45 -1.40 -3.64 -3.45
C VAL A 45 -1.10 -2.47 -4.36
N LEU A 46 0.18 -2.19 -4.56
CA LEU A 46 0.65 -1.09 -5.37
C LEU A 46 1.28 -1.58 -6.68
N LYS A 47 1.21 -0.75 -7.71
CA LYS A 47 1.84 -0.91 -9.01
C LYS A 47 2.45 0.41 -9.46
N ASP A 48 3.31 0.32 -10.47
CA ASP A 48 4.03 1.48 -11.00
C ASP A 48 3.09 2.67 -11.21
N SER A 49 3.49 3.82 -10.66
CA SER A 49 2.70 5.04 -10.71
C SER A 49 3.54 6.30 -10.66
N CYS A 50 2.98 7.34 -11.26
CA CYS A 50 3.38 8.72 -11.06
C CYS A 50 2.24 9.39 -10.29
N ARG A 51 2.56 10.23 -9.30
CA ARG A 51 1.53 10.94 -8.51
C ARG A 51 1.93 12.40 -8.31
N ASP A 52 0.94 13.29 -8.44
CA ASP A 52 1.03 14.69 -8.03
C ASP A 52 0.87 14.83 -6.49
N ASP A 53 1.70 14.15 -5.71
CA ASP A 53 1.64 14.15 -4.23
C ASP A 53 2.94 14.62 -3.55
N GLY A 54 3.93 15.04 -4.33
CA GLY A 54 5.20 15.57 -3.86
C GLY A 54 5.12 17.02 -3.39
N ILE A 55 6.19 17.47 -2.73
CA ILE A 55 6.32 18.85 -2.24
C ILE A 55 6.37 19.85 -3.41
N ASP A 56 5.82 21.05 -3.21
CA ASP A 56 5.83 22.15 -4.18
C ASP A 56 5.29 21.79 -5.58
N GLY A 57 4.34 20.86 -5.64
CA GLY A 57 3.73 20.39 -6.89
C GLY A 57 4.63 19.44 -7.69
N ALA A 58 5.70 18.92 -7.08
CA ALA A 58 6.51 17.89 -7.67
C ALA A 58 5.72 16.59 -7.83
N ARG A 59 6.11 15.82 -8.86
CA ARG A 59 5.64 14.46 -9.06
C ARG A 59 6.56 13.47 -8.39
N THR A 60 5.97 12.44 -7.82
CA THR A 60 6.69 11.31 -7.23
C THR A 60 6.55 10.10 -8.15
N PHE A 61 7.63 9.34 -8.24
CA PHE A 61 7.69 8.14 -9.06
C PHE A 61 7.82 6.93 -8.15
N TYR A 62 6.90 5.99 -8.33
CA TYR A 62 6.87 4.73 -7.62
C TYR A 62 7.03 3.60 -8.63
N SER A 63 8.08 2.79 -8.45
CA SER A 63 8.29 1.54 -9.18
C SER A 63 8.31 0.36 -8.23
N TYR A 64 7.85 -0.79 -8.71
CA TYR A 64 7.78 -2.02 -7.91
C TYR A 64 8.39 -3.19 -8.67
N ASP A 65 9.17 -4.00 -7.95
CA ASP A 65 9.77 -5.21 -8.48
C ASP A 65 8.74 -6.34 -8.57
N ALA A 66 9.11 -7.43 -9.26
CA ALA A 66 8.22 -8.56 -9.49
C ALA A 66 7.75 -9.26 -8.18
N ASN A 67 8.52 -9.12 -7.09
CA ASN A 67 8.14 -9.59 -5.75
C ASN A 67 7.16 -8.63 -5.03
N GLY A 68 6.86 -7.47 -5.62
CA GLY A 68 6.00 -6.43 -5.07
C GLY A 68 6.66 -5.52 -4.04
N ALA A 69 7.98 -5.62 -3.85
CA ALA A 69 8.74 -4.60 -3.13
C ALA A 69 8.82 -3.33 -3.98
N ARG A 70 8.87 -2.17 -3.34
CA ARG A 70 9.25 -0.93 -4.01
C ARG A 70 10.70 -1.05 -4.50
N THR A 71 10.99 -0.69 -5.75
CA THR A 71 12.33 -0.97 -6.30
C THR A 71 13.41 -0.18 -5.57
N SER A 72 14.43 -0.91 -5.12
CA SER A 72 15.59 -0.33 -4.45
C SER A 72 16.52 0.34 -5.47
N ARG A 73 17.03 1.54 -5.16
CA ARG A 73 18.09 2.20 -5.93
C ARG A 73 19.47 1.91 -5.35
N CYS A 74 19.54 1.63 -4.06
CA CYS A 74 20.75 1.17 -3.38
C CYS A 74 20.99 -0.31 -3.64
N PHE A 75 22.24 -0.64 -4.03
CA PHE A 75 22.74 -2.01 -4.18
C PHE A 75 21.79 -2.96 -4.95
N PRO A 76 21.33 -2.59 -6.17
CA PRO A 76 20.26 -3.30 -6.88
C PRO A 76 20.60 -4.76 -7.23
N ASP A 77 21.89 -5.11 -7.26
CA ASP A 77 22.37 -6.46 -7.57
C ASP A 77 22.55 -7.35 -6.33
N GLN A 78 22.25 -6.84 -5.13
CA GLN A 78 22.38 -7.57 -3.88
C GLN A 78 21.02 -8.05 -3.36
N THR A 79 21.02 -9.20 -2.69
CA THR A 79 19.83 -9.69 -2.00
C THR A 79 19.70 -9.00 -0.65
N ALA A 80 18.54 -8.41 -0.37
CA ALA A 80 18.26 -7.85 0.94
C ALA A 80 18.01 -8.96 1.96
N ARG A 81 18.58 -8.81 3.17
CA ARG A 81 18.26 -9.65 4.33
C ARG A 81 17.30 -8.99 5.30
N ILE A 82 16.88 -7.76 5.00
CA ILE A 82 15.97 -6.95 5.81
C ILE A 82 14.75 -6.58 4.97
N HIS A 83 13.57 -7.02 5.39
CA HIS A 83 12.30 -6.62 4.79
C HIS A 83 11.52 -5.70 5.72
N THR A 84 10.82 -4.73 5.15
CA THR A 84 10.09 -3.71 5.91
C THR A 84 8.60 -3.71 5.53
N TYR A 85 7.72 -3.69 6.52
CA TYR A 85 6.26 -3.77 6.34
C TYR A 85 5.56 -2.72 7.19
N GLY A 86 4.49 -2.15 6.63
CA GLY A 86 3.69 -1.15 7.35
C GLY A 86 2.83 -0.33 6.40
N ASN A 87 2.44 0.85 6.86
CA ASN A 87 1.59 1.77 6.11
C ASN A 87 2.39 2.72 5.19
N SER A 88 1.83 3.90 4.88
CA SER A 88 2.45 4.97 4.10
C SER A 88 3.80 5.45 4.65
N MET A 89 4.02 5.38 5.97
CA MET A 89 5.30 5.74 6.61
C MET A 89 6.40 4.73 6.31
N THR A 90 6.03 3.48 6.02
CA THR A 90 6.98 2.45 5.57
C THR A 90 7.14 2.51 4.07
N HIS A 91 6.05 2.66 3.33
CA HIS A 91 6.09 2.82 1.87
C HIS A 91 6.89 4.05 1.43
N CYS A 92 6.88 5.08 2.28
CA CYS A 92 7.36 6.42 1.98
C CYS A 92 6.53 7.04 0.85
N ASP A 93 5.22 7.15 1.08
CA ASP A 93 4.36 8.00 0.24
C ASP A 93 4.94 9.44 0.22
N GLN A 94 4.80 10.11 -0.92
CA GLN A 94 5.23 11.49 -1.19
C GLN A 94 6.74 11.70 -1.43
N VAL A 95 7.53 10.63 -1.58
CA VAL A 95 8.92 10.69 -2.05
C VAL A 95 9.17 9.62 -3.11
N SER A 96 10.17 9.81 -3.98
CA SER A 96 10.48 8.87 -5.07
C SER A 96 11.32 7.67 -4.59
N ASP A 97 11.51 6.64 -5.42
CA ASP A 97 12.11 5.36 -5.02
C ASP A 97 13.46 5.51 -4.29
N GLY A 98 14.31 6.42 -4.76
CA GLY A 98 15.64 6.69 -4.18
C GLY A 98 15.66 7.55 -2.92
N GLU A 99 14.49 7.92 -2.38
CA GLU A 99 14.34 8.90 -1.30
C GLU A 99 13.68 8.30 -0.05
N THR A 100 13.49 6.98 -0.02
CA THR A 100 12.89 6.29 1.13
C THR A 100 13.88 6.17 2.29
N TRP A 101 13.38 6.05 3.53
CA TRP A 101 14.28 5.85 4.67
C TRP A 101 15.06 4.53 4.57
N GLN A 102 14.53 3.53 3.85
CA GLN A 102 15.21 2.28 3.52
C GLN A 102 16.45 2.53 2.64
N GLU A 103 16.36 3.42 1.64
CA GLU A 103 17.50 3.84 0.81
C GLU A 103 18.58 4.53 1.65
N TYR A 104 18.16 5.47 2.50
CA TYR A 104 19.09 6.15 3.40
C TYR A 104 19.75 5.16 4.36
N LEU A 105 18.99 4.31 5.05
CA LEU A 105 19.56 3.34 5.99
C LEU A 105 20.44 2.32 5.27
N GLY A 106 19.99 1.77 4.15
CA GLY A 106 20.73 0.83 3.31
C GLY A 106 22.09 1.39 2.88
N SER A 107 22.13 2.66 2.46
CA SER A 107 23.38 3.37 2.17
C SER A 107 24.35 3.45 3.35
N HIS A 108 23.84 3.55 4.59
CA HIS A 108 24.69 3.61 5.79
C HIS A 108 25.22 2.23 6.19
N ILE A 109 24.43 1.17 6.01
CA ILE A 109 24.80 -0.20 6.39
C ILE A 109 25.48 -1.00 5.26
N GLY A 110 25.44 -0.49 4.03
CA GLY A 110 26.11 -1.09 2.87
C GLY A 110 25.38 -2.27 2.23
N GLU A 111 24.07 -2.39 2.43
CA GLU A 111 23.22 -3.46 1.87
C GLU A 111 21.80 -2.94 1.59
N PRO A 112 21.04 -3.53 0.65
CA PRO A 112 19.69 -3.10 0.34
C PRO A 112 18.69 -3.51 1.44
N ILE A 113 17.60 -2.76 1.54
CA ILE A 113 16.48 -3.04 2.44
C ILE A 113 15.21 -3.02 1.59
N GLU A 114 14.51 -4.15 1.51
CA GLU A 114 13.29 -4.22 0.70
C GLU A 114 12.10 -3.57 1.41
N ASN A 115 11.34 -2.78 0.64
CA ASN A 115 10.22 -2.01 1.11
C ASN A 115 8.89 -2.59 0.62
N TYR A 116 8.15 -3.23 1.52
CA TYR A 116 6.83 -3.79 1.28
C TYR A 116 5.70 -2.97 1.92
N GLY A 117 5.99 -1.74 2.34
CA GLY A 117 4.99 -0.84 2.90
C GLY A 117 3.89 -0.52 1.89
N VAL A 118 2.66 -0.29 2.37
CA VAL A 118 1.54 0.09 1.51
C VAL A 118 0.69 1.17 2.17
N GLY A 119 0.49 2.28 1.46
CA GLY A 119 -0.35 3.39 1.92
C GLY A 119 -1.75 2.94 2.35
N GLY A 120 -2.18 3.40 3.53
CA GLY A 120 -3.50 3.12 4.11
C GLY A 120 -3.65 1.75 4.81
N TYR A 121 -2.61 0.93 4.83
CA TYR A 121 -2.68 -0.37 5.51
C TYR A 121 -2.93 -0.24 7.00
N SER A 122 -3.57 -1.28 7.53
CA SER A 122 -3.69 -1.52 8.96
C SER A 122 -2.61 -2.46 9.47
N VAL A 123 -2.56 -2.64 10.79
CA VAL A 123 -1.71 -3.67 11.42
C VAL A 123 -1.99 -5.05 10.82
N TYR A 124 -3.27 -5.41 10.66
CA TYR A 124 -3.67 -6.69 10.12
C TYR A 124 -3.25 -6.87 8.65
N GLN A 125 -3.43 -5.85 7.81
CA GLN A 125 -3.02 -5.92 6.40
C GLN A 125 -1.49 -6.02 6.26
N ALA A 126 -0.73 -5.22 7.02
CA ALA A 126 0.73 -5.27 7.03
C ALA A 126 1.22 -6.66 7.47
N TYR A 127 0.62 -7.23 8.52
CA TYR A 127 0.93 -8.58 8.98
C TYR A 127 0.58 -9.66 7.95
N ARG A 128 -0.60 -9.58 7.30
CA ARG A 128 -1.01 -10.54 6.27
C ARG A 128 -0.08 -10.48 5.05
N ARG A 129 0.33 -9.28 4.62
CA ARG A 129 1.31 -9.10 3.55
C ARG A 129 2.66 -9.71 3.92
N MET A 130 3.17 -9.41 5.12
CA MET A 130 4.40 -10.02 5.64
C MET A 130 4.33 -11.54 5.60
N ARG A 131 3.24 -12.14 6.11
CA ARG A 131 3.06 -13.61 6.08
C ARG A 131 3.09 -14.19 4.68
N ALA A 132 2.52 -13.50 3.68
CA ALA A 132 2.49 -13.97 2.29
C ALA A 132 3.86 -13.83 1.63
N VAL A 133 4.51 -12.68 1.77
CA VAL A 133 5.84 -12.42 1.19
C VAL A 133 6.88 -13.34 1.80
N GLU A 134 6.99 -13.40 3.12
CA GLU A 134 8.01 -14.22 3.82
C GLU A 134 7.84 -15.73 3.61
N ALA A 135 6.65 -16.19 3.20
CA ALA A 135 6.45 -17.58 2.81
C ALA A 135 7.08 -17.91 1.45
N ALA A 136 7.23 -16.92 0.55
CA ALA A 136 7.77 -17.09 -0.79
C ALA A 136 9.20 -16.54 -0.94
N HIS A 137 9.52 -15.46 -0.24
CA HIS A 137 10.78 -14.71 -0.28
C HIS A 137 11.15 -14.31 1.16
N PRO A 138 11.79 -15.20 1.93
CA PRO A 138 12.09 -14.96 3.33
C PRO A 138 13.30 -14.05 3.54
N ALA A 139 13.23 -13.18 4.54
CA ALA A 139 14.35 -12.40 5.07
C ALA A 139 14.86 -12.91 6.42
N GLU A 140 16.10 -12.56 6.74
CA GLU A 140 16.70 -12.81 8.06
C GLU A 140 16.08 -11.88 9.13
N TYR A 141 15.82 -10.62 8.76
CA TYR A 141 15.27 -9.60 9.64
C TYR A 141 14.01 -8.96 9.05
N ILE A 142 13.07 -8.68 9.93
CA ILE A 142 11.81 -8.04 9.59
C ILE A 142 11.64 -6.79 10.45
N VAL A 143 11.33 -5.66 9.79
CA VAL A 143 10.84 -4.45 10.45
C VAL A 143 9.35 -4.32 10.17
N LEU A 144 8.53 -4.60 11.19
CA LEU A 144 7.10 -4.31 11.15
C LEU A 144 6.85 -2.94 11.79
N ASN A 145 6.79 -1.90 10.96
CA ASN A 145 6.65 -0.52 11.38
C ASN A 145 5.17 -0.12 11.44
N ILE A 146 4.63 -0.12 12.67
CA ILE A 146 3.24 0.19 12.96
C ILE A 146 3.11 1.62 13.46
N TYR A 147 2.28 2.40 12.77
CA TYR A 147 2.00 3.79 13.14
C TYR A 147 0.74 3.92 14.00
N ASN A 148 0.61 5.04 14.70
CA ASN A 148 -0.43 5.21 15.73
C ASN A 148 -1.86 5.05 15.18
N ASP A 149 -2.16 5.33 13.92
CA ASP A 149 -3.52 5.19 13.40
C ASP A 149 -3.83 3.81 12.77
N ASP A 150 -2.83 2.93 12.63
CA ASP A 150 -2.97 1.64 11.95
C ASP A 150 -3.87 0.66 12.69
N HIS A 151 -3.99 0.77 14.02
CA HIS A 151 -4.82 -0.14 14.81
C HIS A 151 -6.32 0.16 14.64
N PHE A 152 -6.68 1.44 14.51
CA PHE A 152 -8.05 1.84 14.19
C PHE A 152 -8.47 1.40 12.79
N ARG A 153 -7.50 1.10 11.93
CA ARG A 153 -7.69 0.57 10.59
C ARG A 153 -7.90 -0.95 10.59
N ASN A 154 -8.19 -1.64 11.69
CA ASN A 154 -8.51 -3.07 11.60
C ASN A 154 -10.00 -3.36 11.39
N LEU A 155 -10.89 -2.43 11.76
CA LEU A 155 -12.32 -2.69 11.88
C LEU A 155 -13.16 -2.01 10.79
N ASP A 156 -12.72 -0.88 10.27
CA ASP A 156 -13.55 -0.05 9.40
C ASP A 156 -13.36 -0.43 7.93
N ALA A 157 -14.31 -1.15 7.32
CA ALA A 157 -14.23 -1.57 5.92
C ALA A 157 -14.42 -0.43 4.90
N LEU A 158 -15.11 0.66 5.29
CA LEU A 158 -15.45 1.80 4.43
C LEU A 158 -14.78 3.10 4.90
N ARG A 159 -13.44 3.13 4.89
CA ARG A 159 -12.68 4.23 5.54
C ARG A 159 -12.71 5.54 4.79
N GLY A 160 -12.77 5.50 3.47
CA GLY A 160 -12.57 6.71 2.66
C GLY A 160 -13.61 7.77 3.01
N ARG A 161 -14.88 7.43 2.76
CA ARG A 161 -16.00 8.34 2.98
C ARG A 161 -16.35 8.51 4.45
N ILE A 162 -16.25 7.46 5.27
CA ILE A 162 -16.71 7.51 6.67
C ILE A 162 -15.65 8.12 7.60
N ARG A 163 -14.36 7.77 7.45
CA ARG A 163 -13.29 8.26 8.32
C ARG A 163 -12.54 9.45 7.74
N HIS A 164 -12.15 9.40 6.47
CA HIS A 164 -11.26 10.42 5.88
C HIS A 164 -12.02 11.55 5.17
N GLY A 165 -13.35 11.43 5.02
CA GLY A 165 -14.16 12.39 4.26
C GLY A 165 -13.84 12.45 2.76
N ALA A 166 -13.01 11.54 2.25
CA ALA A 166 -12.49 11.54 0.89
C ALA A 166 -12.45 10.12 0.31
N VAL A 167 -12.78 9.98 -0.97
CA VAL A 167 -12.63 8.69 -1.66
C VAL A 167 -11.19 8.53 -2.09
N SER A 168 -10.52 7.53 -1.49
CA SER A 168 -9.25 7.01 -1.98
C SER A 168 -9.46 5.57 -2.47
N PRO A 169 -8.80 5.13 -3.54
CA PRO A 169 -8.92 3.75 -3.98
C PRO A 169 -8.49 2.73 -2.92
N CYS A 170 -7.59 3.10 -2.01
CA CYS A 170 -7.13 2.27 -0.89
C CYS A 170 -8.10 2.24 0.31
N SER A 171 -9.38 2.56 0.12
CA SER A 171 -10.30 2.80 1.25
C SER A 171 -11.66 2.12 1.14
N TRP A 172 -11.82 1.24 0.14
CA TRP A 172 -13.06 0.54 -0.17
C TRP A 172 -13.11 -0.92 0.27
N THR A 173 -11.96 -1.58 0.37
CA THR A 173 -11.89 -3.02 0.61
C THR A 173 -11.05 -3.30 1.84
N LEU A 174 -11.39 -4.31 2.62
CA LEU A 174 -10.46 -4.92 3.55
C LEU A 174 -10.42 -6.42 3.28
N PRO A 175 -9.33 -7.09 3.67
CA PRO A 175 -9.37 -8.52 3.85
C PRO A 175 -10.55 -8.89 4.75
N HIS A 176 -11.28 -9.94 4.38
CA HIS A 176 -12.33 -10.47 5.22
C HIS A 176 -11.75 -10.83 6.61
N LEU A 177 -12.23 -10.13 7.65
CA LEU A 177 -11.89 -10.40 9.03
C LEU A 177 -13.09 -11.09 9.68
N ARG A 178 -12.94 -12.37 10.02
CA ARG A 178 -13.87 -13.09 10.87
C ARG A 178 -13.27 -13.14 12.27
N VAL A 179 -13.92 -12.51 13.24
CA VAL A 179 -13.59 -12.70 14.65
C VAL A 179 -14.19 -14.05 15.06
N ASP A 180 -13.34 -14.97 15.46
CA ASP A 180 -13.79 -16.19 16.11
C ASP A 180 -14.21 -15.82 17.54
N VAL A 181 -15.45 -16.11 17.90
CA VAL A 181 -16.06 -15.74 19.19
C VAL A 181 -16.27 -16.96 20.09
N ASP A 182 -15.77 -18.11 19.66
CA ASP A 182 -15.82 -19.37 20.42
C ASP A 182 -14.74 -19.44 21.50
#